data_AF-A0A529KJP0-F1
#
_entry.id   AF-A0A529KJP0-F1
#
_cell.length_a   1.000
_cell.length_b   1.000
_cell.length_c   1.000
_cell.angle_alpha   90.00
_cell.angle_beta   90.00
_cell.angle_gamma   90.00
#
_symmetry.space_group_name_H-M   'P 1'
#
loop_
_entity.id
_entity.type
_entity.pdbx_description
1 polymer ?
#
loop_
_entity_poly.entity_id
_entity_poly.type
_entity_poly.pdbx_seq_one_letter_code
_entity_poly.pdbx_strand_id
1 'polypeptide(L)'
;ITDPDYIAASRVFYDRHVCSVVPWPPEVARTFALMDKDNTVYRNMNGPTEFHVIGTLKDWTIEDRLPLKDLCMAVVSGFLCEVED
;
A
#
# COMPACT_ATOMS: atom_id res chain seq x y z
N ILE A 1 -14.32 4.11 8.12
CA ILE A 1 -12.96 3.52 8.27
C ILE A 1 -12.72 2.85 9.62
N THR A 2 -13.35 3.28 10.72
CA THR A 2 -13.19 2.64 12.05
C THR A 2 -14.27 1.60 12.35
N ASP A 3 -15.22 1.41 11.45
CA ASP A 3 -16.27 0.41 11.58
C ASP A 3 -15.64 -1.00 11.63
N PRO A 4 -16.05 -1.89 12.55
CA PRO A 4 -15.46 -3.22 12.68
C PRO A 4 -15.56 -4.07 11.42
N ASP A 5 -16.67 -4.00 10.68
CA ASP A 5 -16.86 -4.78 9.45
C ASP A 5 -15.94 -4.26 8.35
N TYR A 6 -15.74 -2.94 8.29
CA TYR A 6 -14.77 -2.32 7.39
C TYR A 6 -13.33 -2.74 7.72
N ILE A 7 -12.96 -2.79 9.00
CA ILE A 7 -11.62 -3.23 9.44
C ILE A 7 -11.42 -4.71 9.07
N ALA A 8 -12.42 -5.56 9.32
CA ALA A 8 -12.36 -6.97 8.97
C ALA A 8 -12.24 -7.17 7.45
N ALA A 9 -13.00 -6.43 6.64
CA ALA A 9 -12.91 -6.46 5.19
C ALA A 9 -11.54 -5.96 4.69
N SER A 10 -11.02 -4.88 5.26
CA SER A 10 -9.69 -4.36 4.94
C SER A 10 -8.60 -5.40 5.21
N ARG A 11 -8.75 -6.18 6.29
CA ARG A 11 -7.82 -7.26 6.60
C ARG A 11 -7.83 -8.38 5.55
N VAL A 12 -9.01 -8.78 5.07
CA VAL A 12 -9.13 -9.75 3.97
C VAL A 12 -8.44 -9.25 2.70
N PHE A 13 -8.58 -7.96 2.38
CA PHE A 13 -7.88 -7.34 1.27
C PHE A 13 -6.35 -7.42 1.44
N TYR A 14 -5.82 -7.03 2.61
CA TYR A 14 -4.38 -7.09 2.88
C TYR A 14 -3.80 -8.50 2.80
N ASP A 15 -4.50 -9.49 3.39
CA ASP A 15 -4.07 -10.88 3.35
C ASP A 15 -4.13 -11.50 1.94
N ARG A 16 -4.80 -10.84 0.98
CA ARG A 16 -4.86 -11.32 -0.42
C ARG A 16 -3.92 -10.57 -1.35
N HIS A 17 -3.81 -9.25 -1.19
CA HIS A 17 -3.22 -8.36 -2.20
C HIS A 17 -1.95 -7.65 -1.74
N VAL A 18 -1.75 -7.51 -0.42
CA VAL A 18 -0.55 -6.87 0.16
C VAL A 18 0.47 -7.92 0.58
N CYS A 19 0.06 -8.88 1.42
CA CYS A 19 0.93 -9.97 1.86
C CYS A 19 0.12 -11.25 2.08
N SER A 20 0.26 -12.19 1.15
CA SER A 20 -0.48 -13.46 1.17
C SER A 20 0.08 -14.52 2.13
N VAL A 21 1.21 -14.26 2.78
CA VAL A 21 1.82 -15.18 3.74
C VAL A 21 1.17 -14.97 5.10
N VAL A 22 0.50 -15.99 5.63
CA VAL A 22 -0.20 -15.93 6.93
C VAL A 22 0.38 -17.00 7.88
N PRO A 23 0.86 -16.62 9.09
CA PRO A 23 0.92 -15.25 9.61
C PRO A 23 1.91 -14.39 8.83
N TRP A 24 1.70 -13.06 8.84
CA TRP A 24 2.59 -12.11 8.18
C TRP A 24 4.04 -12.30 8.68
N PRO A 25 5.04 -12.17 7.79
CA PRO A 25 6.44 -12.16 8.20
C PRO A 25 6.70 -11.13 9.30
N PRO A 26 7.64 -11.39 10.23
CA PRO A 26 7.91 -10.51 11.37
C PRO A 26 8.14 -9.04 11.00
N GLU A 27 8.77 -8.80 9.85
CA GLU A 27 9.09 -7.48 9.32
C GLU A 27 7.82 -6.73 8.88
N VAL A 28 6.91 -7.42 8.18
CA VAL A 28 5.61 -6.87 7.75
C VAL A 28 4.76 -6.55 8.97
N ALA A 29 4.64 -7.50 9.91
CA ALA A 29 3.89 -7.29 11.15
C ALA A 29 4.44 -6.10 11.96
N ARG A 30 5.78 -5.95 12.04
CA ARG A 30 6.43 -4.81 12.69
C ARG A 30 6.08 -3.49 12.02
N THR A 31 6.05 -3.42 10.70
CA THR A 31 5.69 -2.18 9.96
C THR A 31 4.26 -1.74 10.28
N PHE A 32 3.28 -2.66 10.23
CA PHE A 32 1.89 -2.33 10.59
C PHE A 32 1.77 -1.91 12.06
N ALA A 33 2.49 -2.56 12.98
CA ALA A 33 2.51 -2.15 14.38
C ALA A 33 3.14 -0.76 14.62
N LEU A 34 4.04 -0.30 13.74
CA LEU A 34 4.55 1.07 13.78
C LEU A 34 3.51 2.07 13.25
N MET A 35 2.80 1.73 12.18
CA MET A 35 1.70 2.54 11.66
C MET A 35 0.56 2.70 12.67
N ASP A 36 0.25 1.67 13.46
CA ASP A 36 -0.75 1.76 14.53
C ASP A 36 -0.33 2.73 15.65
N LYS A 37 0.98 2.90 15.87
CA LYS A 37 1.52 3.84 16.86
C LYS A 37 1.53 5.26 16.34
N ASP A 38 1.99 5.46 15.11
CA ASP A 38 2.03 6.76 14.45
C ASP A 38 1.95 6.57 12.92
N ASN A 39 0.84 7.00 12.34
CA ASN A 39 0.61 7.01 10.91
C ASN A 39 0.57 8.42 10.31
N THR A 40 1.15 9.43 10.98
CA THR A 40 1.07 10.83 10.56
C THR A 40 1.43 11.02 9.09
N VAL A 41 2.53 10.44 8.62
CA VAL A 41 2.93 10.54 7.20
C VAL A 41 1.96 9.81 6.30
N TYR A 42 1.69 8.53 6.58
CA TYR A 42 0.82 7.68 5.76
C TYR A 42 -0.59 8.28 5.61
N ARG A 43 -1.18 8.76 6.72
CA ARG A 43 -2.51 9.35 6.74
C ARG A 43 -2.60 10.66 5.95
N ASN A 44 -1.53 11.47 5.96
CA ASN A 44 -1.52 12.75 5.24
C ASN A 44 -1.18 12.58 3.75
N MET A 45 -0.27 11.66 3.41
CA MET A 45 0.19 11.49 2.03
C MET A 45 -0.68 10.51 1.24
N ASN A 46 -1.00 9.37 1.84
CA ASN A 46 -1.80 8.32 1.21
C ASN A 46 -3.28 8.45 1.62
N GLY A 47 -3.59 8.19 2.88
CA GLY A 47 -4.95 8.08 3.38
C GLY A 47 -5.07 7.01 4.47
N PRO A 48 -6.29 6.54 4.79
CA PRO A 48 -6.50 5.58 5.88
C PRO A 48 -6.18 4.13 5.53
N THR A 49 -6.26 3.72 4.25
CA THR A 49 -5.97 2.36 3.78
C THR A 49 -5.37 2.41 2.37
N GLU A 50 -4.79 1.29 1.91
CA GLU A 50 -4.16 1.19 0.57
C GLU A 50 -5.13 1.55 -0.57
N PHE A 51 -6.42 1.25 -0.41
CA PHE A 51 -7.46 1.49 -1.42
C PHE A 51 -8.30 2.75 -1.16
N HIS A 52 -7.88 3.62 -0.22
CA HIS A 52 -8.50 4.93 0.03
C HIS A 52 -7.45 6.04 -0.06
N VAL A 53 -6.90 6.26 -1.26
CA VAL A 53 -5.90 7.30 -1.51
C VAL A 53 -6.57 8.66 -1.63
N ILE A 54 -6.55 9.43 -0.55
CA ILE A 54 -7.20 10.76 -0.44
C ILE A 54 -6.25 11.86 0.07
N GLY A 55 -4.99 11.51 0.33
CA GLY A 55 -3.95 12.40 0.81
C GLY A 55 -3.29 13.20 -0.32
N THR A 56 -2.14 13.80 -0.01
CA THR A 56 -1.43 14.68 -0.95
C THR A 56 -0.89 13.98 -2.19
N LEU A 57 -0.81 12.64 -2.20
CA LEU A 57 -0.35 11.86 -3.36
C LEU A 57 -1.47 11.44 -4.31
N LYS A 58 -2.73 11.78 -4.04
CA LYS A 58 -3.88 11.32 -4.83
C LYS A 58 -3.79 11.64 -6.35
N ASP A 59 -3.12 12.73 -6.70
CA ASP A 59 -2.95 13.20 -8.09
C ASP A 59 -1.50 13.03 -8.59
N TRP A 60 -0.65 12.33 -7.84
CA TRP A 60 0.77 12.20 -8.17
C TRP A 60 0.98 11.20 -9.31
N THR A 61 1.79 11.57 -10.30
CA THR A 61 2.31 10.66 -11.34
C THR A 61 3.79 10.95 -11.63
N ILE A 62 4.52 9.93 -12.08
CA ILE A 62 5.92 10.02 -12.51
C ILE A 62 6.09 9.74 -14.02
N GLU A 63 5.01 9.40 -14.73
CA GLU A 63 5.03 8.91 -16.11
C GLU A 63 5.84 9.79 -17.06
N ASP A 64 5.61 11.11 -17.03
CA ASP A 64 6.31 12.09 -17.87
C ASP A 64 7.83 12.11 -17.68
N ARG A 65 8.32 11.60 -16.55
CA ARG A 65 9.74 11.55 -16.22
C ARG A 65 10.38 10.18 -16.49
N LEU A 66 9.59 9.14 -16.75
CA LEU A 66 10.11 7.80 -17.06
C LEU A 66 11.01 7.80 -18.31
N PRO A 67 10.70 8.54 -19.40
CA PRO A 67 11.55 8.58 -20.60
C PRO A 67 12.94 9.19 -20.37
N LEU A 68 13.19 9.88 -19.25
CA LEU A 68 14.47 10.51 -18.95
C LEU A 68 15.52 9.54 -18.39
N LYS A 69 15.22 8.24 -18.33
CA LYS A 69 16.07 7.22 -17.72
C LYS A 69 16.88 6.45 -18.76
N ASP A 70 18.22 6.60 -18.71
CA ASP A 70 19.18 5.84 -19.52
C ASP A 70 19.73 4.60 -18.77
N LEU A 71 18.87 3.90 -18.02
CA LEU A 71 19.25 2.76 -17.17
C LEU A 71 18.35 1.56 -17.47
N CYS A 72 18.91 0.35 -17.35
CA CYS A 72 18.12 -0.88 -17.42
C CYS A 72 17.26 -1.01 -16.14
N MET A 73 15.94 -1.05 -16.31
CA MET A 73 14.97 -1.16 -15.22
C MET A 73 14.13 -2.42 -15.40
N ALA A 74 13.84 -3.11 -14.30
CA ALA A 74 12.93 -4.26 -14.27
C ALA A 74 11.65 -3.87 -13.51
N VAL A 75 10.49 -4.22 -14.08
CA VAL A 75 9.19 -4.11 -13.42
C VAL A 75 8.81 -5.50 -12.92
N VAL A 76 8.47 -5.60 -11.64
CA VAL A 76 8.04 -6.86 -11.00
C VAL A 76 6.68 -6.61 -10.38
N SER A 77 5.69 -7.40 -10.77
CA SER A 77 4.35 -7.42 -10.20
C SER A 77 3.89 -8.85 -9.96
N GLY A 78 3.11 -9.05 -8.90
CA GLY A 78 2.51 -10.34 -8.59
C GLY A 78 1.13 -10.48 -9.22
N PHE A 79 0.70 -11.72 -9.49
CA PHE A 79 -0.63 -11.98 -10.08
C PHE A 79 -1.80 -11.43 -9.24
N LEU A 80 -1.64 -11.37 -7.91
CA LEU A 80 -2.64 -10.81 -6.99
C LEU A 80 -2.26 -9.42 -6.47
N CYS A 81 -1.35 -8.70 -7.12
CA CYS A 81 -0.95 -7.35 -6.72
C CYS A 81 -2.17 -6.43 -6.59
N GLU A 82 -2.13 -5.51 -5.63
CA GLU A 82 -3.16 -4.47 -5.47
C GLU A 82 -3.07 -3.36 -6.52
N VAL A 83 -1.88 -3.16 -7.10
CA VAL A 83 -1.61 -2.15 -8.12
C VAL A 83 -1.84 -2.76 -9.50
N GLU A 84 -2.82 -2.22 -10.21
CA GLU A 84 -3.13 -2.56 -11.60
C GLU A 84 -2.29 -1.70 -12.58
N ASP A 85 -2.09 -2.22 -13.79
CA ASP A 85 -1.39 -1.55 -14.90
C ASP A 85 -2.23 -0.43 -15.55
#